data_AF-A0A7C3WGT0-F1
#
_entry.id   AF-A0A7C3WGT0-F1
#
_cell.length_a   1.000
_cell.length_b   1.000
_cell.length_c   1.000
_cell.angle_alpha   90.00
_cell.angle_beta   90.00
_cell.angle_gamma   90.00
#
_symmetry.space_group_name_H-M   'P 1'
#
loop_
_entity.id
_entity.type
_entity.pdbx_description
1 polymer ?
#
loop_
_entity_poly.entity_id
_entity_poly.type
_entity_poly.pdbx_seq_one_letter_code
_entity_poly.pdbx_strand_id
1 'polypeptide(L)'
;MKRFMTVALAAAAWVVPPTQAADRDEAAAIAARQNAEERYNRLSANLEDLMAAHVKLRQHLTTLAGELQAMREELARTANQTAAKYVTHQDFKRVVEKIQDLDRKREEDKKLILEELRKLATAPVPLPPPEPPKKAEPPPSAEASPLPATAKGYEYVIGERETLGAIVAAYRKKGVMVTVEQVLQANPGLKPKAMRIGQKIFIPAPGQP
;
A
#
# COMPACT_ATOMS: atom_id res chain seq x y z
N MET A 1 -21.67 -98.73 -104.08
CA MET A 1 -21.67 -97.31 -104.51
C MET A 1 -21.61 -96.47 -103.22
N LYS A 2 -20.43 -96.04 -102.73
CA LYS A 2 -19.89 -94.65 -102.82
C LYS A 2 -21.01 -93.59 -102.88
N ARG A 3 -21.14 -92.67 -101.91
CA ARG A 3 -20.32 -91.43 -101.79
C ARG A 3 -20.47 -90.72 -100.42
N PHE A 4 -19.39 -90.03 -100.07
CA PHE A 4 -19.11 -89.13 -98.94
C PHE A 4 -19.94 -87.83 -98.96
N MET A 5 -20.06 -87.13 -97.81
CA MET A 5 -19.78 -85.67 -97.62
C MET A 5 -20.18 -85.19 -96.21
N THR A 6 -19.21 -84.91 -95.32
CA THR A 6 -18.66 -83.60 -94.88
C THR A 6 -19.35 -82.96 -93.67
N VAL A 7 -18.60 -82.92 -92.56
CA VAL A 7 -18.82 -82.14 -91.34
C VAL A 7 -18.42 -80.68 -91.60
N ALA A 8 -19.28 -79.72 -91.28
CA ALA A 8 -18.96 -78.29 -91.30
C ALA A 8 -19.06 -77.73 -89.87
N LEU A 9 -17.90 -77.36 -89.32
CA LEU A 9 -17.72 -76.74 -88.01
C LEU A 9 -17.77 -75.21 -88.22
N ALA A 10 -18.83 -74.55 -87.76
CA ALA A 10 -18.98 -73.10 -87.88
C ALA A 10 -18.30 -72.40 -86.69
N ALA A 11 -17.13 -71.80 -86.93
CA ALA A 11 -16.48 -70.88 -86.01
C ALA A 11 -17.12 -69.48 -86.15
N ALA A 12 -17.91 -69.06 -85.17
CA ALA A 12 -18.41 -67.70 -85.08
C ALA A 12 -17.30 -66.78 -84.53
N ALA A 13 -16.63 -66.04 -85.42
CA ALA A 13 -15.78 -64.92 -85.02
C ALA A 13 -16.67 -63.72 -84.64
N TRP A 14 -16.77 -63.42 -83.35
CA TRP A 14 -17.32 -62.15 -82.87
C TRP A 14 -16.33 -61.03 -83.23
N VAL A 15 -16.66 -60.25 -84.26
CA VAL A 15 -16.00 -58.97 -84.53
C VAL A 15 -16.45 -57.99 -83.44
N VAL A 16 -15.56 -57.71 -82.49
CA VAL A 16 -15.77 -56.65 -81.50
C VAL A 16 -15.71 -55.30 -82.23
N PRO A 17 -16.75 -54.45 -82.13
CA PRO A 17 -16.75 -53.15 -82.81
C PRO A 17 -15.68 -52.22 -82.19
N PRO A 18 -14.96 -51.42 -83.01
CA PRO A 18 -13.86 -50.56 -82.54
C PRO A 18 -14.31 -49.36 -81.69
N THR A 19 -15.61 -49.16 -81.47
CA THR A 19 -16.16 -48.01 -80.75
C THR A 19 -15.86 -48.01 -79.25
N GLN A 20 -15.70 -49.20 -78.65
CA GLN A 20 -15.57 -49.32 -77.19
C GLN A 20 -14.22 -48.82 -76.63
N ALA A 21 -13.20 -48.62 -77.48
CA ALA A 21 -11.91 -48.08 -77.04
C ALA A 21 -11.94 -46.54 -76.94
N ALA A 22 -12.52 -45.85 -77.93
CA ALA A 22 -12.61 -44.39 -77.95
C ALA A 22 -13.48 -43.84 -76.80
N ASP A 23 -14.59 -44.51 -76.48
CA ASP A 23 -15.48 -44.12 -75.37
C ASP A 23 -14.80 -44.25 -73.99
N ARG A 24 -13.88 -45.22 -73.84
CA ARG A 24 -13.10 -45.41 -72.59
C ARG A 24 -12.06 -44.32 -72.39
N ASP A 25 -11.41 -43.88 -73.47
CA ASP A 25 -10.43 -42.80 -73.41
C ASP A 25 -11.09 -41.45 -73.12
N GLU A 26 -12.28 -41.19 -73.67
CA GLU A 26 -13.07 -39.99 -73.38
C GLU A 26 -13.58 -39.99 -71.92
N ALA A 27 -14.09 -41.12 -71.43
CA ALA A 27 -14.47 -41.28 -70.03
C ALA A 27 -13.27 -41.08 -69.08
N ALA A 28 -12.10 -41.60 -69.42
CA ALA A 28 -10.87 -41.39 -68.66
C ALA A 28 -10.44 -39.92 -68.66
N ALA A 29 -10.58 -39.22 -69.79
CA ALA A 29 -10.27 -37.79 -69.89
C ALA A 29 -11.23 -36.93 -69.06
N ILE A 30 -12.52 -37.27 -69.02
CA ILE A 30 -13.52 -36.59 -68.16
C ILE A 30 -13.21 -36.84 -66.68
N ALA A 31 -12.93 -38.08 -66.29
CA ALA A 31 -12.55 -38.41 -64.91
C ALA A 31 -11.26 -37.68 -64.50
N ALA A 32 -10.27 -37.56 -65.40
CA ALA A 32 -9.05 -36.81 -65.13
C ALA A 32 -9.32 -35.32 -64.87
N ARG A 33 -10.26 -34.70 -65.58
CA ARG A 33 -10.69 -33.31 -65.36
C ARG A 33 -11.40 -33.13 -64.03
N GLN A 34 -12.34 -34.01 -63.70
CA GLN A 34 -13.04 -34.00 -62.41
C GLN A 34 -12.06 -34.14 -61.24
N ASN A 35 -11.13 -35.09 -61.35
CA ASN A 35 -10.07 -35.26 -60.34
C ASN A 35 -9.15 -34.03 -60.23
N ALA A 36 -8.92 -33.30 -61.33
CA ALA A 36 -8.18 -32.04 -61.29
C ALA A 36 -8.99 -30.96 -60.58
N GLU A 37 -10.26 -30.77 -60.92
CA GLU A 37 -11.18 -29.81 -60.29
C GLU A 37 -11.33 -30.07 -58.79
N GLU A 38 -11.46 -31.32 -58.35
CA GLU A 38 -11.48 -31.66 -56.93
C GLU A 38 -10.20 -31.25 -56.21
N ARG A 39 -9.04 -31.45 -56.84
CA ARG A 39 -7.75 -31.02 -56.27
C ARG A 39 -7.68 -29.51 -56.16
N TYR A 40 -8.16 -28.77 -57.17
CA TYR A 40 -8.27 -27.32 -57.11
C TYR A 40 -9.21 -26.85 -56.00
N ASN A 41 -10.39 -27.47 -55.87
CA ASN A 41 -11.36 -27.14 -54.83
C ASN A 41 -10.85 -27.43 -53.42
N ARG A 42 -10.10 -28.53 -53.24
CA ARG A 42 -9.43 -28.82 -51.95
C ARG A 42 -8.34 -27.79 -51.64
N LEU A 43 -7.57 -27.38 -52.65
CA LEU A 43 -6.55 -26.36 -52.48
C LEU A 43 -7.15 -24.99 -52.16
N SER A 44 -8.25 -24.60 -52.81
CA SER A 44 -8.96 -23.35 -52.49
C SER A 44 -9.53 -23.37 -51.08
N ALA A 45 -10.14 -24.48 -50.65
CA ALA A 45 -10.64 -24.63 -49.27
C ALA A 45 -9.50 -24.48 -48.24
N ASN A 46 -8.35 -25.12 -48.48
CA ASN A 46 -7.17 -24.98 -47.61
C ASN A 46 -6.64 -23.54 -47.57
N LEU A 47 -6.69 -22.81 -48.68
CA LEU A 47 -6.30 -21.39 -48.73
C LEU A 47 -7.25 -20.52 -47.91
N GLU A 48 -8.56 -20.76 -48.00
CA GLU A 48 -9.56 -20.07 -47.20
C GLU A 48 -9.36 -20.34 -45.70
N ASP A 49 -9.11 -21.60 -45.32
CA ASP A 49 -8.81 -21.98 -43.94
C ASP A 49 -7.53 -21.33 -43.41
N LEU A 50 -6.48 -21.27 -44.24
CA LEU A 50 -5.22 -20.60 -43.89
C LEU A 50 -5.41 -19.10 -43.70
N MET A 51 -6.18 -18.46 -44.59
CA MET A 51 -6.52 -17.04 -44.46
C MET A 51 -7.35 -16.78 -43.20
N ALA A 52 -8.31 -17.64 -42.89
CA ALA A 52 -9.11 -17.55 -41.67
C ALA A 52 -8.23 -17.71 -40.41
N ALA A 53 -7.28 -18.64 -40.41
CA ALA A 53 -6.31 -18.80 -39.34
C ALA A 53 -5.41 -17.56 -39.18
N HIS A 54 -5.00 -16.94 -40.28
CA HIS A 54 -4.20 -15.70 -40.26
C HIS A 54 -4.96 -14.52 -39.67
N VAL A 55 -6.24 -14.37 -40.00
CA VAL A 55 -7.10 -13.34 -39.41
C VAL A 55 -7.23 -13.56 -37.90
N LYS A 56 -7.44 -14.80 -37.45
CA LYS A 56 -7.48 -15.14 -36.01
C LYS A 56 -6.16 -14.79 -35.33
N LEU A 57 -5.02 -15.14 -35.94
CA LEU A 57 -3.70 -14.79 -35.39
C LEU A 57 -3.53 -13.28 -35.26
N ARG A 58 -3.92 -12.50 -36.28
CA ARG A 58 -3.91 -11.03 -36.20
C ARG A 58 -4.81 -10.50 -35.08
N GLN A 59 -6.00 -11.06 -34.92
CA GLN A 59 -6.89 -10.71 -33.81
C GLN A 59 -6.22 -10.97 -32.45
N HIS A 60 -5.60 -12.13 -32.27
CA HIS A 60 -4.84 -12.43 -31.06
C HIS A 60 -3.69 -11.43 -30.83
N LEU A 61 -2.94 -11.05 -31.87
CA LEU A 61 -1.91 -10.02 -31.75
C LEU A 61 -2.48 -8.67 -31.33
N THR A 62 -3.64 -8.27 -31.87
CA THR A 62 -4.30 -7.03 -31.45
C THR A 62 -4.80 -7.09 -30.02
N THR A 63 -5.33 -8.23 -29.57
CA THR A 63 -5.75 -8.44 -28.18
C THR A 63 -4.55 -8.36 -27.24
N LEU A 64 -3.47 -9.09 -27.52
CA LEU A 64 -2.24 -9.06 -26.72
C LEU A 64 -1.61 -7.66 -26.68
N ALA A 65 -1.61 -6.94 -27.80
CA ALA A 65 -1.13 -5.57 -27.84
C ALA A 65 -1.97 -4.64 -26.96
N GLY A 66 -3.30 -4.81 -26.96
CA GLY A 66 -4.21 -4.08 -26.08
C GLY A 66 -4.01 -4.41 -24.60
N GLU A 67 -3.83 -5.69 -24.26
CA GLU A 67 -3.52 -6.14 -22.89
C GLU A 67 -2.18 -5.55 -22.39
N LEU A 68 -1.15 -5.53 -23.24
CA LEU A 68 0.13 -4.90 -22.90
C LEU A 68 0.00 -3.39 -22.68
N GLN A 69 -0.83 -2.70 -23.46
CA GLN A 69 -1.11 -1.28 -23.25
C GLN A 69 -1.85 -1.05 -21.93
N ALA A 70 -2.90 -1.82 -21.65
CA ALA A 70 -3.64 -1.74 -20.40
C ALA A 70 -2.73 -1.99 -19.18
N MET A 71 -1.89 -3.03 -19.23
CA MET A 71 -0.90 -3.31 -18.17
C MET A 71 0.10 -2.17 -17.99
N ARG A 72 0.58 -1.58 -19.09
CA ARG A 72 1.47 -0.40 -19.01
C ARG A 72 0.78 0.80 -18.38
N GLU A 73 -0.49 1.04 -18.70
CA GLU A 73 -1.27 2.11 -18.08
C GLU A 73 -1.52 1.86 -16.59
N GLU A 74 -1.81 0.63 -16.19
CA GLU A 74 -1.94 0.26 -14.78
C GLU A 74 -0.63 0.42 -14.02
N LEU A 75 0.50 0.01 -14.60
CA LEU A 75 1.81 0.26 -14.03
C LEU A 75 2.10 1.77 -13.92
N ALA A 76 1.75 2.57 -14.92
CA ALA A 76 1.91 4.03 -14.86
C ALA A 76 0.99 4.67 -13.79
N ARG A 77 -0.27 4.21 -13.68
CA ARG A 77 -1.21 4.68 -12.66
C ARG A 77 -0.73 4.34 -11.26
N THR A 78 -0.30 3.11 -11.03
CA THR A 78 0.24 2.67 -9.74
C THR A 78 1.54 3.41 -9.41
N ALA A 79 2.46 3.56 -10.37
CA ALA A 79 3.67 4.36 -10.21
C ALA A 79 3.34 5.79 -9.78
N ASN A 80 2.40 6.46 -10.47
CA ASN A 80 1.97 7.81 -10.13
C ASN A 80 1.26 7.89 -8.78
N GLN A 81 0.42 6.91 -8.43
CA GLN A 81 -0.22 6.82 -7.12
C GLN A 81 0.82 6.60 -6.00
N THR A 82 1.82 5.75 -6.23
CA THR A 82 2.92 5.53 -5.28
C THR A 82 3.80 6.75 -5.17
N ALA A 83 4.13 7.43 -6.28
CA ALA A 83 4.87 8.69 -6.26
C ALA A 83 4.09 9.81 -5.56
N ALA A 84 2.76 9.81 -5.66
CA ALA A 84 1.90 10.75 -4.93
C ALA A 84 1.77 10.41 -3.43
N LYS A 85 1.80 9.13 -3.06
CA LYS A 85 1.67 8.67 -1.66
C LYS A 85 3.00 8.67 -0.89
N TYR A 86 4.12 8.43 -1.56
CA TYR A 86 5.43 8.28 -0.94
C TYR A 86 6.35 9.45 -1.28
N VAL A 87 7.25 9.77 -0.35
CA VAL A 87 8.25 10.82 -0.53
C VAL A 87 9.28 10.36 -1.56
N THR A 88 9.49 11.15 -2.61
CA THR A 88 10.54 10.87 -3.60
C THR A 88 11.92 11.24 -3.05
N HIS A 89 12.99 10.67 -3.62
CA HIS A 89 14.36 11.03 -3.26
C HIS A 89 14.66 12.52 -3.48
N GLN A 90 14.01 13.15 -4.48
CA GLN A 90 14.19 14.58 -4.77
C GLN A 90 13.58 15.44 -3.66
N ASP A 91 12.42 15.07 -3.15
CA ASP A 91 11.78 15.78 -2.03
C ASP A 91 12.60 15.63 -0.76
N PHE A 92 13.16 14.45 -0.50
CA PHE A 92 14.08 14.24 0.62
C PHE A 92 15.32 15.15 0.51
N LYS A 93 15.93 15.23 -0.67
CA LYS A 93 17.08 16.12 -0.91
C LYS A 93 16.74 17.59 -0.62
N ARG A 94 15.58 18.07 -1.08
CA ARG A 94 15.10 19.43 -0.78
C ARG A 94 14.93 19.67 0.72
N VAL A 95 14.44 18.68 1.46
CA VAL A 95 14.30 18.78 2.93
C VAL A 95 15.68 18.85 3.58
N VAL A 96 16.64 18.02 3.16
CA VAL A 96 18.01 18.04 3.68
C VAL A 96 18.68 19.40 3.46
N GLU A 97 18.56 19.96 2.25
CA GLU A 97 19.09 21.29 1.93
C GLU A 97 18.48 22.37 2.84
N LYS A 98 17.15 22.36 3.00
CA LYS A 98 16.45 23.30 3.91
C LYS A 98 16.87 23.14 5.37
N ILE A 99 17.14 21.92 5.84
CA ILE A 99 17.61 21.68 7.21
C ILE A 99 19.01 22.27 7.39
N GLN A 100 19.92 22.06 6.43
CA GLN A 100 21.26 22.66 6.47
C GLN A 100 21.21 24.19 6.49
N ASP A 101 20.34 24.80 5.69
CA ASP A 101 20.13 26.24 5.69
C ASP A 101 19.61 26.76 7.03
N LEU A 102 18.66 26.04 7.64
CA LEU A 102 18.14 26.38 8.97
C LEU A 102 19.22 26.29 10.03
N ASP A 103 20.05 25.25 10.02
CA ASP A 103 21.13 25.09 10.99
C ASP A 103 22.18 26.18 10.84
N ARG A 104 22.54 26.56 9.61
CA ARG A 104 23.41 27.71 9.36
C ARG A 104 22.83 29.00 9.95
N LYS A 105 21.54 29.29 9.73
CA LYS A 105 20.86 30.46 10.31
C LYS A 105 20.82 30.41 11.82
N ARG A 106 20.56 29.24 12.42
CA ARG A 106 20.57 29.07 13.88
C ARG A 106 21.95 29.33 14.48
N GLU A 107 23.02 28.92 13.81
CA GLU A 107 24.38 29.22 14.25
C GLU A 107 24.70 30.71 14.20
N GLU A 108 24.26 31.40 13.15
CA GLU A 108 24.38 32.85 13.01
C GLU A 108 23.59 33.58 14.12
N ASP A 109 22.32 33.24 14.30
CA ASP A 109 21.48 33.79 15.38
C ASP A 109 22.10 33.52 16.75
N LYS A 110 22.60 32.30 17.01
CA LYS A 110 23.27 31.96 18.26
C LYS A 110 24.50 32.84 18.51
N LYS A 111 25.27 33.15 17.47
CA LYS A 111 26.43 34.06 17.60
C LYS A 111 25.98 35.47 17.96
N LEU A 112 24.96 36.00 17.28
CA LEU A 112 24.38 37.32 17.59
C LEU A 112 23.87 37.40 19.03
N ILE A 113 23.13 36.39 19.48
CA ILE A 113 22.64 36.31 20.86
C ILE A 113 23.80 36.29 21.86
N LEU A 114 24.86 35.53 21.59
CA LEU A 114 26.04 35.50 22.46
C LEU A 114 26.74 36.87 22.53
N GLU A 115 26.78 37.62 21.42
CA GLU A 115 27.31 38.98 21.39
C GLU A 115 26.44 39.95 22.20
N GLU A 116 25.12 39.89 22.05
CA GLU A 116 24.19 40.71 22.85
C GLU A 116 24.26 40.38 24.34
N LEU A 117 24.31 39.09 24.70
CA LEU A 117 24.49 38.66 26.08
C LEU A 117 25.81 39.16 26.67
N ARG A 118 26.91 39.17 25.88
CA ARG A 118 28.19 39.76 26.32
C ARG A 118 28.07 41.27 26.54
N LYS A 119 27.35 41.99 25.66
CA LYS A 119 27.09 43.43 25.83
C LYS A 119 26.29 43.70 27.11
N LEU A 120 25.25 42.91 27.36
CA LEU A 120 24.43 43.00 28.57
C LEU A 120 25.20 42.62 29.83
N ALA A 121 26.08 41.61 29.77
CA ALA A 121 26.92 41.22 30.90
C ALA A 121 27.99 42.27 31.24
N THR A 122 28.45 43.04 30.24
CA THR A 122 29.42 44.13 30.43
C THR A 122 28.74 45.45 30.84
N ALA A 123 27.45 45.59 30.53
CA ALA A 123 26.68 46.76 30.95
C ALA A 123 26.60 46.79 32.48
N PRO A 124 26.96 47.92 33.12
CA PRO A 124 26.82 48.04 34.57
C PRO A 124 25.32 47.99 34.90
N VAL A 125 24.89 46.87 35.47
CA VAL A 125 23.58 46.80 36.12
C VAL A 125 23.66 47.71 37.34
N PRO A 126 22.83 48.75 37.46
CA PRO A 126 22.75 49.52 38.69
C PRO A 126 22.36 48.54 39.78
N LEU A 127 23.29 48.25 40.70
CA LEU A 127 22.95 47.57 41.93
C LEU A 127 21.86 48.41 42.60
N PRO A 128 20.65 47.87 42.84
CA PRO A 128 19.74 48.53 43.74
C PRO A 128 20.50 48.77 45.07
N PRO A 129 20.24 49.88 45.77
CA PRO A 129 20.82 50.12 47.09
C PRO A 129 20.66 48.84 47.93
N PRO A 130 21.66 48.46 48.74
CA PRO A 130 21.53 47.30 49.60
C PRO A 130 20.25 47.47 50.42
N GLU A 131 19.23 46.68 50.11
CA GLU A 131 18.07 46.59 50.99
C GLU A 131 18.62 46.18 52.36
N PRO A 132 18.14 46.82 53.45
CA PRO A 132 18.50 46.38 54.79
C PRO A 132 18.24 44.87 54.90
N PRO A 133 19.00 44.13 55.72
CA PRO A 133 18.89 42.68 55.78
C PRO A 133 17.44 42.32 56.11
N LYS A 134 16.69 41.91 55.08
CA LYS A 134 15.50 41.10 55.29
C LYS A 134 16.00 39.90 56.03
N LYS A 135 15.58 39.78 57.30
CA LYS A 135 15.66 38.54 58.07
C LYS A 135 15.38 37.41 57.09
N ALA A 136 16.25 36.41 57.09
CA ALA A 136 15.93 35.14 56.48
C ALA A 136 14.55 34.74 56.99
N GLU A 137 13.53 34.93 56.15
CA GLU A 137 12.35 34.11 56.25
C GLU A 137 12.88 32.69 56.11
N PRO A 138 12.54 31.78 57.05
CA PRO A 138 12.84 30.38 56.86
C PRO A 138 12.33 29.95 55.47
N PRO A 139 12.86 28.86 54.88
CA PRO A 139 12.19 28.25 53.74
C PRO A 139 10.71 28.16 54.07
N PRO A 140 9.77 28.30 53.11
CA PRO A 140 8.42 27.90 53.38
C PRO A 140 8.51 26.43 53.79
N SER A 141 8.56 26.21 55.11
CA SER A 141 8.02 25.03 55.74
C SER A 141 6.70 24.90 55.04
N ALA A 142 6.54 23.76 54.38
CA ALA A 142 5.26 23.31 53.94
C ALA A 142 4.31 23.56 55.11
N GLU A 143 3.59 24.69 55.04
CA GLU A 143 2.41 24.92 55.82
C GLU A 143 1.47 23.85 55.28
N ALA A 144 1.53 22.71 55.95
CA ALA A 144 0.43 21.80 56.05
C ALA A 144 -0.72 22.63 56.62
N SER A 145 -1.41 23.36 55.74
CA SER A 145 -2.75 23.82 55.99
C SER A 145 -3.53 22.58 56.44
N PRO A 146 -4.04 22.54 57.68
CA PRO A 146 -4.92 21.47 58.09
C PRO A 146 -6.24 21.70 57.35
N LEU A 147 -6.34 21.13 56.15
CA LEU A 147 -7.64 20.89 55.52
C LEU A 147 -8.40 19.89 56.40
N PRO A 148 -9.72 20.09 56.54
CA PRO A 148 -10.48 19.66 57.70
C PRO A 148 -10.39 18.15 57.90
N ALA A 149 -10.20 17.77 59.16
CA ALA A 149 -10.05 16.41 59.69
C ALA A 149 -11.31 15.53 59.53
N THR A 150 -11.93 15.51 58.36
CA THR A 150 -13.15 14.75 58.07
C THR A 150 -13.22 14.20 56.63
N ALA A 151 -12.10 14.12 55.90
CA ALA A 151 -12.07 13.44 54.61
C ALA A 151 -11.54 12.00 54.76
N LYS A 152 -12.43 11.00 54.72
CA LYS A 152 -12.02 9.60 54.56
C LYS A 152 -11.36 9.46 53.19
N GLY A 153 -10.19 8.84 53.11
CA GLY A 153 -9.46 8.68 51.86
C GLY A 153 -8.34 7.65 51.97
N TYR A 154 -7.66 7.43 50.86
CA TYR A 154 -6.59 6.43 50.75
C TYR A 154 -5.27 7.11 50.43
N GLU A 155 -4.23 6.76 51.19
CA GLU A 155 -2.85 7.10 50.81
C GLU A 155 -2.38 6.15 49.70
N TYR A 156 -1.81 6.71 48.64
CA TYR A 156 -1.28 5.94 47.52
C TYR A 156 0.15 6.38 47.21
N VAL A 157 1.02 5.39 46.96
CA VAL A 157 2.41 5.62 46.53
C VAL A 157 2.48 5.39 45.03
N ILE A 158 2.92 6.40 44.29
CA ILE A 158 2.98 6.33 42.83
C ILE A 158 4.02 5.29 42.39
N GLY A 159 3.60 4.31 41.59
CA GLY A 159 4.46 3.28 41.01
C GLY A 159 5.17 3.74 39.73
N GLU A 160 6.02 2.87 39.18
CA GLU A 160 6.74 3.15 37.93
C GLU A 160 5.78 3.30 36.75
N ARG A 161 5.91 4.41 36.01
CA ARG A 161 5.15 4.73 34.78
C ARG A 161 3.63 4.88 34.98
N GLU A 162 3.16 5.05 36.21
CA GLU A 162 1.75 5.35 36.48
C GLU A 162 1.41 6.81 36.22
N THR A 163 0.20 7.04 35.70
CA THR A 163 -0.32 8.39 35.45
C THR A 163 -1.48 8.69 36.39
N LEU A 164 -1.73 9.96 36.68
CA LEU A 164 -2.77 10.37 37.63
C LEU A 164 -4.15 9.87 37.18
N GLY A 165 -4.40 9.87 35.87
CA GLY A 165 -5.63 9.33 35.29
C GLY A 165 -5.76 7.81 35.47
N ALA A 166 -4.67 7.05 35.33
CA ALA A 166 -4.67 5.60 35.55
C ALA A 166 -4.94 5.24 37.03
N ILE A 167 -4.34 5.99 37.95
CA ILE A 167 -4.56 5.82 39.40
C ILE A 167 -6.03 6.10 39.74
N VAL A 168 -6.56 7.24 39.29
CA VAL A 168 -7.97 7.60 39.49
C VAL A 168 -8.92 6.55 38.88
N ALA A 169 -8.64 6.06 37.68
CA ALA A 169 -9.43 5.01 37.04
C ALA A 169 -9.38 3.68 37.81
N ALA A 170 -8.23 3.31 38.37
CA ALA A 170 -8.09 2.11 39.20
C ALA A 170 -8.90 2.21 40.50
N TYR A 171 -8.93 3.37 41.15
CA TYR A 171 -9.72 3.60 42.36
C TYR A 171 -11.23 3.65 42.09
N ARG A 172 -11.65 4.17 40.93
CA ARG A 172 -13.05 4.06 40.46
C ARG A 172 -13.52 2.62 40.32
N LYS A 173 -12.67 1.74 39.76
CA LYS A 173 -12.97 0.30 39.66
C LYS A 173 -13.07 -0.38 41.03
N LYS A 174 -12.35 0.13 42.04
CA LYS A 174 -12.43 -0.32 43.43
C LYS A 174 -13.64 0.25 44.19
N GLY A 175 -14.55 0.95 43.52
CA GLY A 175 -15.75 1.52 44.12
C GLY A 175 -15.57 2.92 44.73
N VAL A 176 -14.41 3.56 44.54
CA VAL A 176 -14.14 4.93 45.04
C VAL A 176 -14.36 5.92 43.90
N MET A 177 -15.49 6.62 43.91
CA MET A 177 -15.82 7.61 42.88
C MET A 177 -15.03 8.91 43.07
N VAL A 178 -13.80 8.96 42.54
CA VAL A 178 -12.93 10.14 42.63
C VAL A 178 -12.64 10.74 41.24
N THR A 179 -12.52 12.06 41.13
CA THR A 179 -12.09 12.75 39.90
C THR A 179 -10.65 13.24 40.01
N VAL A 180 -10.00 13.46 38.86
CA VAL A 180 -8.63 13.99 38.80
C VAL A 180 -8.54 15.35 39.51
N GLU A 181 -9.55 16.19 39.33
CA GLU A 181 -9.65 17.50 39.98
C GLU A 181 -9.76 17.39 41.50
N GLN A 182 -10.55 16.44 42.02
CA GLN A 182 -10.65 16.18 43.45
C GLN A 182 -9.32 15.71 44.04
N VAL A 183 -8.56 14.86 43.34
CA VAL A 183 -7.22 14.46 43.78
C VAL A 183 -6.25 15.64 43.79
N LEU A 184 -6.35 16.55 42.81
CA LEU A 184 -5.49 17.74 42.78
C LEU A 184 -5.83 18.74 43.88
N GLN A 185 -7.11 18.92 44.19
CA GLN A 185 -7.57 19.76 45.28
C GLN A 185 -7.14 19.20 46.65
N ALA A 186 -7.15 17.88 46.80
CA ALA A 186 -6.71 17.21 48.02
C ALA A 186 -5.17 17.14 48.17
N ASN A 187 -4.42 17.37 47.09
CA ASN A 187 -2.94 17.40 47.10
C ASN A 187 -2.41 18.72 46.51
N PRO A 188 -2.51 19.83 47.26
CA PRO A 188 -1.97 21.11 46.81
C PRO A 188 -0.46 20.98 46.55
N GLY A 189 -0.05 21.14 45.29
CA GLY A 189 1.35 21.01 44.84
C GLY A 189 1.66 19.78 43.98
N LEU A 190 0.72 18.83 43.82
CA LEU A 190 0.88 17.72 42.89
C LEU A 190 0.82 18.21 41.43
N LYS A 191 1.85 17.91 40.63
CA LYS A 191 1.91 18.25 39.20
C LYS A 191 1.59 17.00 38.36
N PRO A 192 0.44 16.92 37.66
CA PRO A 192 0.03 15.73 36.89
C PRO A 192 1.05 15.26 35.85
N LYS A 193 1.78 16.19 35.24
CA LYS A 193 2.78 15.92 34.18
C LYS A 193 4.19 15.66 34.72
N ALA A 194 4.42 15.78 36.03
CA ALA A 194 5.73 15.69 36.65
C ALA A 194 5.67 14.96 38.01
N MET A 195 4.93 13.85 38.07
CA MET A 195 4.86 13.01 39.25
C MET A 195 6.12 12.15 39.37
N ARG A 196 6.62 11.97 40.59
CA ARG A 196 7.81 11.15 40.87
C ARG A 196 7.40 9.79 41.41
N ILE A 197 8.16 8.76 41.04
CA ILE A 197 8.02 7.40 41.59
C ILE A 197 8.30 7.47 43.09
N GLY A 198 7.46 6.81 43.90
CA GLY A 198 7.56 6.83 45.36
C GLY A 198 6.93 8.06 46.04
N GLN A 199 6.38 9.01 45.27
CA GLN A 199 5.66 10.15 45.82
C GLN A 199 4.33 9.68 46.43
N LYS A 200 4.07 10.07 47.68
CA LYS A 200 2.79 9.82 48.37
C LYS A 200 1.76 10.86 47.92
N ILE A 201 0.58 10.38 47.54
CA ILE A 201 -0.59 11.22 47.21
C ILE A 201 -1.79 10.74 48.01
N PHE A 202 -2.67 11.67 48.35
CA PHE A 202 -3.92 11.40 49.04
C PHE A 202 -5.07 11.33 48.05
N ILE A 203 -5.79 10.21 48.02
CA ILE A 203 -6.96 10.03 47.16
C ILE A 203 -8.19 10.21 48.04
N PRO A 204 -8.93 11.33 47.92
CA PRO A 204 -10.14 11.54 48.71
C PRO A 204 -11.21 10.52 48.30
N ALA A 205 -11.84 9.89 49.29
CA ALA A 205 -13.09 9.18 49.08
C ALA A 205 -14.21 10.18 49.43
N PRO A 206 -14.88 10.81 48.44
CA PRO A 206 -16.15 11.44 48.74
C PRO A 206 -17.02 10.33 49.34
N GLY A 207 -17.67 10.63 50.48
CA GLY A 207 -18.53 9.67 51.16
C GLY A 207 -19.41 8.93 50.16
N GLN A 208 -19.53 7.62 50.34
CA GLN A 208 -20.66 6.85 49.83
C GLN A 208 -21.94 7.68 49.97
N PRO A 209 -22.82 7.63 48.96
CA PRO A 209 -23.71 8.71 48.48
C PRO A 209 -24.30 9.62 49.56
#